data_AF-A0A7M3W6S2-F1
#
_entry.id   AF-A0A7M3W6S2-F1
#
_cell.length_a   1.000
_cell.length_b   1.000
_cell.length_c   1.000
_cell.angle_alpha   90.00
_cell.angle_beta   90.00
_cell.angle_gamma   90.00
#
_symmetry.space_group_name_H-M   'P 1'
#
loop_
_entity.id
_entity.type
_entity.pdbx_description
1 polymer ?
#
loop_
_entity_poly.entity_id
_entity_poly.type
_entity_poly.pdbx_seq_one_letter_code
_entity_poly.pdbx_strand_id
1 'polypeptide(L)'
;PGANIETVSFVHTNSSSDFSFIWLGVQLEADFSGYDLGLVEPENRTSVAENVPANGTRDSRSFIAFESTFDIQLGKNLDSLLILPIMWYLLPAPSIVQKKQFFDEEE
;
A
#
# COMPACT_ATOMS: atom_id res chain seq x y z
N PRO A 1 0.25 4.49 36.45
CA PRO A 1 0.67 5.67 35.67
C PRO A 1 -0.53 6.22 34.88
N GLY A 2 -1.14 7.30 35.36
CA GLY A 2 -2.31 7.91 34.72
C GLY A 2 -1.91 8.58 33.40
N ALA A 3 -2.43 8.08 32.29
CA ALA A 3 -2.30 8.73 31.00
C ALA A 3 -3.24 9.94 30.98
N ASN A 4 -2.68 11.12 30.68
CA ASN A 4 -3.42 12.35 30.49
C ASN A 4 -4.48 12.15 29.39
N ILE A 5 -5.74 12.35 29.75
CA ILE A 5 -6.94 12.06 28.95
C ILE A 5 -7.12 13.07 27.79
N GLU A 6 -6.22 14.04 27.66
CA GLU A 6 -6.34 15.15 26.72
C GLU A 6 -5.77 14.87 25.32
N THR A 7 -5.18 13.69 25.08
CA THR A 7 -4.53 13.37 23.79
C THR A 7 -5.05 12.10 23.11
N VAL A 8 -5.97 11.36 23.73
CA VAL A 8 -6.54 10.12 23.15
C VAL A 8 -7.87 10.45 22.49
N SER A 9 -7.88 10.51 21.16
CA SER A 9 -9.10 10.75 20.36
C SER A 9 -9.91 9.46 20.11
N PHE A 10 -9.23 8.31 20.01
CA PHE A 10 -9.87 7.02 19.76
C PHE A 10 -9.53 5.99 20.85
N VAL A 11 -10.52 5.19 21.26
CA VAL A 11 -10.37 4.11 22.24
C VAL A 11 -10.88 2.78 21.70
N HIS A 12 -10.45 1.68 22.33
CA HIS A 12 -10.72 0.31 21.88
C HIS A 12 -10.37 0.10 20.41
N THR A 13 -9.18 0.58 20.03
CA THR A 13 -8.76 0.58 18.64
C THR A 13 -8.31 -0.79 18.19
N ASN A 14 -8.59 -1.12 16.93
CA ASN A 14 -8.03 -2.27 16.24
C ASN A 14 -7.48 -1.78 14.90
N SER A 15 -6.25 -2.15 14.58
CA SER A 15 -5.62 -1.79 13.31
C SER A 15 -4.83 -2.98 12.78
N SER A 16 -5.02 -3.23 11.48
CA SER A 16 -4.30 -4.23 10.70
C SER A 16 -3.74 -3.57 9.45
N SER A 17 -2.64 -4.11 8.96
CA SER A 17 -2.11 -3.75 7.65
C SER A 17 -1.44 -4.95 7.03
N ASP A 18 -1.82 -5.24 5.79
CA ASP A 18 -1.33 -6.38 5.03
C ASP A 18 -0.73 -5.91 3.71
N PHE A 19 0.33 -6.58 3.29
CA PHE A 19 1.06 -6.26 2.07
C PHE A 19 1.10 -7.48 1.16
N SER A 20 0.74 -7.30 -0.10
CA SER A 20 0.74 -8.36 -1.10
C SER A 20 1.36 -7.91 -2.42
N PHE A 21 1.87 -8.88 -3.19
CA PHE A 21 2.37 -8.64 -4.54
C PHE A 21 1.27 -8.86 -5.56
N ILE A 22 1.17 -7.96 -6.53
CA ILE A 22 0.27 -8.05 -7.69
C ILE A 22 1.11 -7.98 -8.98
N TRP A 23 0.49 -8.29 -10.13
CA TRP A 23 1.21 -8.23 -11.41
C TRP A 23 1.80 -6.84 -11.63
N LEU A 24 3.13 -6.79 -11.74
CA LEU A 24 3.89 -5.55 -11.90
C LEU A 24 3.59 -4.49 -10.82
N GLY A 25 3.29 -4.92 -9.60
CA GLY A 25 2.92 -3.98 -8.56
C GLY A 25 2.87 -4.59 -7.16
N VAL A 26 2.40 -3.77 -6.24
CA VAL A 26 2.18 -4.12 -4.84
C VAL A 26 0.82 -3.57 -4.40
N GLN A 27 0.20 -4.26 -3.45
CA GLN A 27 -1.07 -3.86 -2.85
C GLN A 27 -0.88 -3.78 -1.33
N LEU A 28 -1.37 -2.69 -0.75
CA LEU A 28 -1.39 -2.43 0.67
C LEU A 28 -2.85 -2.36 1.12
N GLU A 29 -3.24 -3.25 2.01
CA GLU A 29 -4.50 -3.22 2.72
C GLU A 29 -4.25 -2.65 4.11
N ALA A 30 -5.08 -1.70 4.54
CA ALA A 30 -4.97 -1.07 5.84
C ALA A 30 -6.35 -0.84 6.42
N ASP A 31 -6.56 -1.38 7.62
CA ASP A 31 -7.81 -1.23 8.35
C ASP A 31 -7.54 -0.56 9.70
N PHE A 32 -8.49 0.27 10.11
CA PHE A 32 -8.51 0.90 11.40
C PHE A 32 -9.94 0.95 11.92
N SER A 33 -10.14 0.65 13.19
CA SER A 33 -11.41 0.84 13.85
C SER A 33 -11.24 1.26 15.30
N GLY A 34 -12.27 1.88 15.88
CA GLY A 34 -12.31 2.29 17.28
C GLY A 34 -13.45 3.26 17.55
N TYR A 35 -13.59 3.69 18.80
CA TYR A 35 -14.60 4.67 19.20
C TYR A 35 -13.99 6.06 19.32
N ASP A 36 -14.52 7.04 18.58
CA ASP A 36 -14.09 8.44 18.66
C ASP A 36 -14.72 9.13 19.88
N LEU A 37 -13.89 9.49 20.88
CA LEU A 37 -14.37 10.20 22.08
C LEU A 37 -14.89 11.60 21.77
N GLY A 38 -14.51 12.18 20.62
CA GLY A 38 -15.06 13.44 20.12
C GLY A 38 -16.55 13.35 19.78
N LEU A 39 -17.05 12.15 19.47
CA LEU A 39 -18.46 11.88 19.15
C LEU A 39 -19.27 11.40 20.38
N VAL A 40 -18.61 11.26 21.54
CA VAL A 40 -19.22 10.91 22.83
C VAL A 40 -19.47 12.18 23.65
N GLU A 41 -20.58 12.21 24.37
CA GLU A 41 -20.90 13.36 25.25
C GLU A 41 -19.88 13.45 26.39
N PRO A 42 -19.50 14.66 26.82
CA PRO A 42 -18.45 14.86 27.81
C PRO A 42 -18.60 14.03 29.08
N GLU A 43 -19.83 13.84 29.55
CA GLU A 43 -20.14 13.11 30.79
C GLU A 43 -19.85 11.61 30.67
N ASN A 44 -19.94 11.04 29.47
CA ASN A 44 -19.80 9.60 29.23
C ASN A 44 -18.40 9.21 28.72
N ARG A 45 -17.55 10.18 28.37
CA ARG A 45 -16.22 9.92 27.79
C ARG A 45 -15.34 9.03 28.66
N THR A 46 -15.30 9.26 29.97
CA THR A 46 -14.52 8.43 30.89
C THR A 46 -15.04 6.98 30.89
N SER A 47 -16.36 6.79 30.85
CA SER A 47 -16.96 5.46 30.79
C SER A 47 -16.60 4.72 29.50
N VAL A 48 -16.68 5.40 28.35
CA VAL A 48 -16.32 4.84 27.04
C VAL A 48 -14.81 4.59 26.93
N ALA A 49 -13.98 5.43 27.55
CA ALA A 49 -12.53 5.24 27.55
C ALA A 49 -12.12 3.98 28.32
N GLU A 50 -12.82 3.66 29.40
CA GLU A 50 -12.54 2.49 30.23
C GLU A 50 -13.20 1.21 29.71
N ASN A 51 -14.39 1.31 29.12
CA ASN A 51 -15.21 0.15 28.73
C ASN A 51 -15.83 0.32 27.35
N VAL A 52 -15.95 -0.79 26.62
CA VAL A 52 -16.66 -0.81 25.32
C VAL A 52 -18.14 -0.49 25.55
N PRO A 53 -18.73 0.49 24.82
CA PRO A 53 -20.15 0.83 24.96
C PRO A 53 -21.05 -0.36 24.62
N ALA A 54 -22.15 -0.50 25.36
CA ALA A 54 -23.13 -1.54 25.05
C ALA A 54 -23.80 -1.29 23.68
N ASN A 55 -24.05 -2.36 22.94
CA ASN A 55 -24.67 -2.30 21.61
C ASN A 55 -26.03 -1.61 21.64
N GLY A 56 -26.27 -0.69 20.71
CA GLY A 56 -27.53 0.04 20.58
C GLY A 56 -27.66 1.25 21.51
N THR A 57 -26.63 1.55 22.31
CA THR A 57 -26.58 2.79 23.10
C THR A 57 -26.24 3.99 22.22
N ARG A 58 -26.47 5.20 22.75
CA ARG A 58 -26.09 6.44 22.05
C ARG A 58 -24.58 6.49 21.79
N ASP A 59 -23.80 6.02 22.76
CA ASP A 59 -22.33 6.04 22.74
C ASP A 59 -21.74 4.95 21.84
N SER A 60 -22.44 3.82 21.60
CA SER A 60 -21.95 2.83 20.62
C SER A 60 -21.90 3.36 19.19
N ARG A 61 -22.57 4.48 18.91
CA ARG A 61 -22.58 5.14 17.59
C ARG A 61 -21.34 5.99 17.33
N SER A 62 -20.44 6.15 18.30
CA SER A 62 -19.13 6.76 18.08
C SER A 62 -18.10 5.81 17.46
N PHE A 63 -18.49 4.55 17.20
CA PHE A 63 -17.65 3.60 16.49
C PHE A 63 -17.40 4.06 15.06
N ILE A 64 -16.13 4.14 14.68
CA ILE A 64 -15.66 4.44 13.34
C ILE A 64 -14.78 3.29 12.88
N ALA A 65 -14.94 2.89 11.63
CA ALA A 65 -14.06 1.94 10.95
C ALA A 65 -13.70 2.49 9.57
N PHE A 66 -12.42 2.41 9.23
CA PHE A 66 -11.85 2.73 7.94
C PHE A 66 -11.21 1.48 7.37
N GLU A 67 -11.60 1.13 6.15
CA GLU A 67 -11.01 0.05 5.36
C GLU A 67 -10.40 0.69 4.11
N SER A 68 -9.16 0.35 3.80
CA SER A 68 -8.44 0.98 2.70
C SER A 68 -7.61 -0.02 1.92
N THR A 69 -7.68 0.08 0.59
CA THR A 69 -6.87 -0.70 -0.34
C THR A 69 -6.12 0.24 -1.26
N PHE A 70 -4.79 0.14 -1.27
CA PHE A 70 -3.89 0.94 -2.09
C PHE A 70 -3.10 0.06 -3.05
N ASP A 71 -3.33 0.24 -4.34
CA ASP A 71 -2.63 -0.48 -5.40
C ASP A 71 -1.58 0.42 -6.06
N ILE A 72 -0.32 -0.02 -6.02
CA ILE A 72 0.78 0.62 -6.74
C ILE A 72 1.19 -0.32 -7.86
N GLN A 73 0.73 -0.02 -9.08
CA GLN A 73 1.03 -0.80 -10.28
C GLN A 73 1.89 -0.01 -11.25
N LEU A 74 2.84 -0.69 -11.88
CA LEU A 74 3.57 -0.14 -13.01
C LEU A 74 2.64 -0.08 -14.24
N GLY A 75 2.93 0.84 -15.16
CA GLY A 75 2.03 1.16 -16.27
C GLY A 75 1.64 -0.05 -17.13
N LYS A 76 0.42 -0.02 -17.67
CA LYS A 76 -0.24 -1.14 -18.38
C LYS A 76 0.53 -1.73 -19.58
N ASN A 77 1.53 -1.02 -20.10
CA ASN A 77 2.35 -1.45 -21.24
C ASN A 77 3.75 -1.91 -20.84
N LEU A 78 4.09 -1.92 -19.55
CA LEU A 78 5.41 -2.35 -19.10
C LEU A 78 5.62 -3.86 -19.32
N ASP A 79 4.53 -4.63 -19.25
CA ASP A 79 4.49 -6.04 -19.62
C ASP A 79 5.04 -6.31 -21.03
N SER A 80 4.79 -5.41 -21.97
CA SER A 80 5.30 -5.51 -23.35
C SER A 80 6.83 -5.46 -23.41
N LEU A 81 7.48 -4.75 -22.48
CA LEU A 81 8.95 -4.72 -22.40
C LEU A 81 9.53 -6.06 -21.89
N LEU A 82 8.75 -6.88 -21.20
CA LEU A 82 9.19 -8.21 -20.75
C LEU A 82 9.38 -9.20 -21.90
N ILE A 83 8.88 -8.88 -23.10
CA ILE A 83 9.10 -9.68 -24.31
C ILE A 83 10.53 -9.47 -24.86
N LEU A 84 11.16 -8.32 -24.59
CA LEU A 84 12.46 -7.98 -25.18
C LEU A 84 13.59 -8.96 -24.83
N PRO A 85 13.75 -9.44 -23.58
CA PRO A 85 14.77 -10.44 -23.26
C PRO A 85 14.57 -11.75 -24.02
N ILE A 86 13.32 -12.17 -24.22
CA ILE A 86 12.98 -13.38 -24.99
C ILE A 86 13.35 -13.18 -26.47
N MET A 87 12.98 -12.02 -27.03
CA MET A 87 13.34 -11.65 -28.40
C MET A 87 14.86 -11.61 -28.60
N TRP A 88 15.61 -11.01 -27.67
CA TRP A 88 17.07 -10.94 -27.74
C TRP A 88 17.72 -12.33 -27.71
N TYR A 89 17.20 -13.23 -26.88
CA TYR A 89 17.71 -14.59 -26.78
C TYR A 89 17.44 -15.40 -28.07
N LEU A 90 16.25 -15.26 -28.66
CA LEU A 90 15.85 -16.01 -29.86
C LEU A 90 16.43 -15.42 -31.16
N LEU A 91 16.63 -14.10 -31.21
CA LEU A 91 17.10 -13.36 -32.38
C LEU A 91 18.34 -12.53 -32.02
N PRO A 92 19.50 -13.18 -31.77
CA PRO A 92 20.72 -12.47 -31.47
C PRO A 92 21.11 -11.57 -32.66
N ALA A 93 21.51 -10.33 -32.36
CA ALA A 93 21.93 -9.39 -33.39
C ALA A 93 23.17 -9.93 -34.13
N PRO A 94 23.21 -9.86 -35.48
CA PRO A 94 24.41 -10.22 -36.21
C PRO A 94 25.57 -9.29 -35.83
N SER A 95 26.74 -9.86 -35.54
CA SER A 95 27.94 -9.09 -35.25
C SER A 95 28.35 -8.26 -36.47
N ILE A 96 28.43 -6.94 -36.33
CA ILE A 96 28.98 -6.05 -37.36
C ILE A 96 30.50 -6.29 -37.40
N VAL A 97 30.93 -7.22 -38.24
CA VAL A 97 32.35 -7.33 -38.60
C VAL A 97 32.66 -6.13 -39.49
N GLN A 98 33.30 -5.10 -38.93
CA GLN A 98 33.88 -4.04 -39.74
C GLN A 98 35.01 -4.65 -40.57
N LYS A 99 34.71 -5.00 -41.82
CA LYS A 99 35.75 -5.29 -42.81
C LYS A 99 36.44 -3.96 -43.12
N LYS A 100 37.48 -3.61 -42.36
CA LYS A 100 38.49 -2.66 -42.83
C LYS A 100 39.05 -3.27 -44.12
N GLN A 101 38.53 -2.84 -45.27
CA GLN A 101 39.21 -3.03 -46.53
C GLN A 101 40.48 -2.19 -46.46
N PHE A 102 41.52 -2.85 -46.02
CA PHE A 102 42.91 -2.50 -46.16
C PHE A 102 43.15 -2.30 -47.66
N PHE A 103 43.16 -1.04 -48.10
CA PHE A 103 43.67 -0.66 -49.41
C PHE A 103 45.18 -0.85 -49.37
N ASP A 104 45.63 -2.08 -49.63
CA ASP A 104 46.98 -2.37 -50.09
C ASP A 104 46.82 -3.08 -51.45
N GLU A 105 46.82 -2.28 -52.50
CA GLU A 105 47.39 -2.60 -53.81
C GLU A 105 48.20 -1.33 -54.14
N GLU A 106 49.41 -1.23 -53.61
CA GLU A 106 50.69 -1.63 -54.23
C GLU A 106 51.02 -0.83 -55.51
N GLU A 107 52.25 -0.29 -55.48
CA GLU A 107 52.97 0.53 -56.47
C GLU A 107 52.92 0.03 -57.92
#